data_AF-B7QB18-F1
#
_entry.id   AF-B7QB18-F1
#
_cell.length_a   1.000
_cell.length_b   1.000
_cell.length_c   1.000
_cell.angle_alpha   90.00
_cell.angle_beta   90.00
_cell.angle_gamma   90.00
#
_symmetry.space_group_name_H-M   'P 1'
#
loop_
_entity.id
_entity.type
_entity.pdbx_description
1 polymer ?
#
loop_
_entity_poly.entity_id
_entity_poly.type
_entity_poly.pdbx_seq_one_letter_code
_entity_poly.pdbx_strand_id
1 'polypeptide(L)'
;MKPSSSFSKLLESTRQCSMGEANSSVANKSDLLVGELNSFCSALDLTYSIAHLAAGCTTDVRSVSRLWNHLHLMESLDPELVAAVVSLGGDKDDALSKALGQLQCAWDYHVHNLFKSLLLMTDHEAFFSCLDSSIKSSIAVLADGSLDESGLASVTGDVASRVGSAADLAALSFEGKSLPDSLQTAVEHLLVARNALKSTPADKALKRAKVVRGCVKRVQEELNVHLESVSVTSSSCASKH
;
A
#
# COMPACT_ATOMS: atom_id res chain seq x y z
N MET A 1 1.30 -2.59 -3.87
CA MET A 1 0.25 -2.43 -4.90
C MET A 1 -0.57 -1.20 -4.57
N LYS A 2 -1.12 -0.50 -5.57
CA LYS A 2 -1.80 0.78 -5.32
C LYS A 2 -3.13 0.95 -6.10
N PRO A 3 -4.06 -0.03 -6.10
CA PRO A 3 -5.33 0.07 -6.85
C PRO A 3 -6.15 1.31 -6.45
N SER A 4 -6.22 1.66 -5.16
CA SER A 4 -6.82 2.91 -4.68
C SER A 4 -6.15 4.19 -5.22
N SER A 5 -4.82 4.18 -5.37
CA SER A 5 -4.12 5.34 -5.93
C SER A 5 -4.34 5.47 -7.43
N SER A 6 -4.39 4.33 -8.14
CA SER A 6 -4.72 4.31 -9.58
C SER A 6 -6.15 4.79 -9.80
N PHE A 7 -7.09 4.37 -8.96
CA PHE A 7 -8.46 4.87 -9.00
C PHE A 7 -8.55 6.37 -8.72
N SER A 8 -7.84 6.86 -7.70
CA SER A 8 -7.79 8.29 -7.37
C SER A 8 -7.24 9.14 -8.53
N LYS A 9 -6.22 8.65 -9.23
CA LYS A 9 -5.67 9.29 -10.44
C LYS A 9 -6.68 9.31 -11.57
N LEU A 10 -7.29 8.17 -11.87
CA LEU A 10 -8.35 8.07 -12.87
C LEU A 10 -9.49 9.06 -12.58
N LEU A 11 -9.92 9.16 -11.34
CA LEU A 11 -10.94 10.12 -10.90
C LEU A 11 -10.50 11.57 -11.06
N GLU A 12 -9.26 11.89 -10.70
CA GLU A 12 -8.68 13.24 -10.85
C GLU A 12 -8.59 13.63 -12.34
N SER A 13 -8.06 12.75 -13.19
CA SER A 13 -7.99 12.97 -14.64
C SER A 13 -9.37 13.13 -15.27
N THR A 14 -10.36 12.36 -14.80
CA THR A 14 -11.77 12.49 -15.24
C THR A 14 -12.35 13.85 -14.88
N ARG A 15 -12.12 14.32 -13.64
CA ARG A 15 -12.56 15.65 -13.20
C ARG A 15 -11.87 16.77 -13.99
N GLN A 16 -10.57 16.66 -14.23
CA GLN A 16 -9.81 17.62 -15.03
C GLN A 16 -10.31 17.69 -16.49
N CYS A 17 -10.65 16.54 -17.09
CA CYS A 17 -11.22 16.50 -18.44
C CYS A 17 -12.59 17.18 -18.50
N SER A 18 -13.44 16.96 -17.49
CA SER A 18 -14.79 17.56 -17.36
C SER A 18 -14.76 19.08 -17.06
N MET A 19 -13.70 19.58 -16.42
CA MET A 19 -13.54 21.01 -16.08
C MET A 19 -13.12 21.89 -17.28
N GLY A 20 -12.86 21.31 -18.45
CA GLY A 20 -12.63 22.09 -19.67
C GLY A 20 -11.36 22.95 -19.66
N GLU A 21 -10.34 22.61 -18.85
CA GLU A 21 -9.07 23.33 -18.90
C GLU A 21 -8.51 23.27 -20.33
N ALA A 22 -8.28 24.46 -20.89
CA ALA A 22 -8.40 24.78 -22.32
C ALA A 22 -7.14 24.52 -23.16
N ASN A 23 -6.19 23.73 -22.68
CA ASN A 23 -4.86 23.65 -23.29
C ASN A 23 -4.53 22.32 -24.01
N SER A 24 -5.46 21.37 -24.11
CA SER A 24 -5.23 20.11 -24.83
C SER A 24 -6.39 19.71 -25.74
N SER A 25 -6.06 19.16 -26.91
CA SER A 25 -7.02 18.66 -27.89
C SER A 25 -7.90 17.54 -27.31
N VAL A 26 -9.12 17.39 -27.82
CA VAL A 26 -10.08 16.34 -27.39
C VAL A 26 -9.50 14.93 -27.53
N ALA A 27 -8.66 14.69 -28.54
CA ALA A 27 -7.93 13.43 -28.73
C ALA A 27 -6.97 13.13 -27.57
N ASN A 28 -6.20 14.11 -27.10
CA ASN A 28 -5.25 13.94 -26.00
C ASN A 28 -5.96 13.66 -24.65
N LYS A 29 -7.19 14.14 -24.46
CA LYS A 29 -7.99 13.87 -23.25
C LYS A 29 -8.53 12.44 -23.22
N SER A 30 -9.03 11.95 -24.35
CA SER A 30 -9.48 10.56 -24.48
C SER A 30 -8.35 9.57 -24.24
N ASP A 31 -7.17 9.81 -24.83
CA ASP A 31 -6.01 8.91 -24.69
C ASP A 31 -5.50 8.85 -23.24
N LEU A 32 -5.51 9.98 -22.53
CA LEU A 32 -5.15 10.05 -21.10
C LEU A 32 -6.10 9.21 -20.23
N LEU A 33 -7.42 9.36 -20.42
CA LEU A 33 -8.43 8.64 -19.65
C LEU A 33 -8.36 7.13 -19.91
N VAL A 34 -8.17 6.73 -21.16
CA VAL A 34 -7.96 5.31 -21.52
C VAL A 34 -6.68 4.78 -20.87
N GLY A 35 -5.59 5.56 -20.84
CA GLY A 35 -4.35 5.21 -20.17
C GLY A 35 -4.50 4.99 -18.66
N GLU A 36 -5.19 5.90 -17.97
CA GLU A 36 -5.45 5.78 -16.53
C GLU A 36 -6.41 4.63 -16.21
N LEU A 37 -7.43 4.39 -17.04
CA LEU A 37 -8.33 3.25 -16.90
C LEU A 37 -7.58 1.92 -17.06
N ASN A 38 -6.75 1.79 -18.10
CA ASN A 38 -5.92 0.61 -18.30
C ASN A 38 -4.95 0.39 -17.13
N SER A 39 -4.40 1.47 -16.56
CA SER A 39 -3.53 1.41 -15.39
C SER A 39 -4.28 0.96 -14.13
N PHE A 40 -5.53 1.38 -13.97
CA PHE A 40 -6.42 0.91 -12.90
C PHE A 40 -6.74 -0.58 -13.04
N CYS A 41 -7.21 -1.02 -14.22
CA CYS A 41 -7.49 -2.44 -14.48
C CYS A 41 -6.26 -3.32 -14.29
N SER A 42 -5.09 -2.89 -14.78
CA SER A 42 -3.84 -3.64 -14.59
C SER A 42 -3.45 -3.76 -13.11
N ALA A 43 -3.68 -2.70 -12.31
CA ALA A 43 -3.43 -2.75 -10.88
C ALA A 43 -4.40 -3.69 -10.14
N LEU A 44 -5.63 -3.81 -10.66
CA LEU A 44 -6.63 -4.75 -10.15
C LEU A 44 -6.27 -6.20 -10.45
N ASP A 45 -5.97 -6.52 -11.70
CA ASP A 45 -5.58 -7.87 -12.11
C ASP A 45 -4.38 -8.38 -11.32
N LEU A 46 -3.40 -7.50 -11.06
CA LEU A 46 -2.26 -7.82 -10.22
C LEU A 46 -2.67 -8.08 -8.76
N THR A 47 -3.59 -7.27 -8.23
CA THR A 47 -4.12 -7.42 -6.87
C THR A 47 -4.86 -8.76 -6.72
N TYR A 48 -5.70 -9.10 -7.70
CA TYR A 48 -6.43 -10.36 -7.75
C TYR A 48 -5.48 -11.55 -7.84
N SER A 49 -4.49 -11.47 -8.74
CA SER A 49 -3.47 -12.52 -8.91
C SER A 49 -2.71 -12.79 -7.61
N ILE A 50 -2.31 -11.73 -6.89
CA ILE A 50 -1.57 -11.87 -5.65
C ILE A 50 -2.46 -12.37 -4.51
N ALA A 51 -3.74 -11.97 -4.45
CA ALA A 51 -4.69 -12.52 -3.49
C ALA A 51 -4.89 -14.03 -3.67
N HIS A 52 -5.06 -14.48 -4.92
CA HIS A 52 -5.18 -15.91 -5.23
C HIS A 52 -3.90 -16.69 -4.86
N LEU A 53 -2.73 -16.14 -5.20
CA LEU A 53 -1.44 -16.76 -4.85
C LEU A 53 -1.28 -16.87 -3.34
N ALA A 54 -1.55 -15.80 -2.60
CA ALA A 54 -1.43 -15.79 -1.13
C ALA A 54 -2.39 -16.78 -0.48
N ALA A 55 -3.63 -16.89 -0.96
CA ALA A 55 -4.59 -17.88 -0.49
C ALA A 55 -4.13 -19.33 -0.73
N GLY A 56 -3.41 -19.59 -1.84
CA GLY A 56 -2.85 -20.90 -2.15
C GLY A 56 -1.62 -21.28 -1.33
N CYS A 57 -0.95 -20.31 -0.69
CA CYS A 57 0.31 -20.52 0.03
C CYS A 57 0.18 -20.55 1.56
N THR A 58 -1.03 -20.51 2.11
CA THR A 58 -1.26 -20.52 3.57
C THR A 58 -2.27 -21.58 4.00
N THR A 59 -2.18 -22.00 5.26
CA THR A 59 -3.16 -22.88 5.91
C THR A 59 -4.12 -22.11 6.83
N ASP A 60 -3.98 -20.79 6.97
CA ASP A 60 -4.90 -19.98 7.79
C ASP A 60 -6.23 -19.74 7.08
N VAL A 61 -7.14 -20.71 7.25
CA VAL A 61 -8.49 -20.68 6.66
C VAL A 61 -9.28 -19.43 7.05
N ARG A 62 -9.10 -18.89 8.26
CA ARG A 62 -9.85 -17.71 8.71
C ARG A 62 -9.41 -16.46 7.96
N SER A 63 -8.11 -16.27 7.80
CA SER A 63 -7.57 -15.15 7.04
C SER A 63 -7.87 -15.28 5.55
N VAL A 64 -7.84 -16.51 5.00
CA VAL A 64 -8.30 -16.80 3.63
C VAL A 64 -9.77 -16.42 3.42
N SER A 65 -10.67 -16.80 4.34
CA SER A 65 -12.09 -16.40 4.24
C SER A 65 -12.29 -14.88 4.27
N ARG A 66 -11.54 -14.16 5.13
CA ARG A 66 -11.59 -12.69 5.16
C ARG A 66 -11.08 -12.07 3.87
N LEU A 67 -9.99 -12.61 3.33
CA LEU A 67 -9.43 -12.18 2.04
C LEU A 67 -10.46 -12.33 0.92
N TRP A 68 -11.10 -13.49 0.80
CA TRP A 68 -12.12 -13.74 -0.23
C TRP A 68 -13.34 -12.82 -0.09
N ASN A 69 -13.79 -12.55 1.13
CA ASN A 69 -14.90 -11.61 1.35
C ASN A 69 -14.57 -10.21 0.81
N HIS A 70 -13.36 -9.72 1.06
CA HIS A 70 -12.93 -8.41 0.55
C HIS A 70 -12.73 -8.43 -0.97
N LEU A 71 -12.18 -9.51 -1.51
CA LEU A 71 -11.98 -9.67 -2.95
C LEU A 71 -13.33 -9.65 -3.70
N HIS A 72 -14.31 -10.42 -3.23
CA HIS A 72 -15.63 -10.49 -3.84
C HIS A 72 -16.36 -9.13 -3.82
N LEU A 73 -16.24 -8.38 -2.71
CA LEU A 73 -16.82 -7.04 -2.62
C LEU A 73 -16.12 -6.05 -3.56
N MET A 74 -14.80 -6.17 -3.75
CA MET A 74 -14.07 -5.37 -4.75
C MET A 74 -14.51 -5.72 -6.17
N GLU A 75 -14.63 -7.00 -6.51
CA GLU A 75 -15.11 -7.45 -7.83
C GLU A 75 -16.53 -6.93 -8.14
N SER A 76 -17.35 -6.78 -7.10
CA SER A 76 -18.70 -6.22 -7.22
C SER A 76 -18.69 -4.70 -7.44
N LEU A 77 -17.76 -3.98 -6.80
CA LEU A 77 -17.65 -2.52 -6.88
C LEU A 77 -16.93 -2.03 -8.15
N ASP A 78 -15.99 -2.80 -8.67
CA ASP A 78 -15.18 -2.47 -9.86
C ASP A 78 -16.02 -1.98 -11.06
N PRO A 79 -17.05 -2.72 -11.55
CA PRO A 79 -17.85 -2.26 -12.68
C PRO A 79 -18.64 -0.98 -12.38
N GLU A 80 -19.11 -0.80 -11.13
CA GLU A 80 -19.84 0.40 -10.72
C GLU A 80 -18.94 1.63 -10.68
N LEU A 81 -17.70 1.47 -10.19
CA LEU A 81 -16.69 2.51 -10.14
C LEU A 81 -16.30 2.98 -11.55
N VAL A 82 -16.00 2.04 -12.45
CA VAL A 82 -15.64 2.35 -13.84
C VAL A 82 -16.81 3.05 -14.55
N ALA A 83 -18.04 2.55 -14.41
CA ALA A 83 -19.22 3.15 -15.02
C ALA A 83 -19.48 4.57 -14.50
N ALA A 84 -19.36 4.80 -13.19
CA ALA A 84 -19.58 6.11 -12.57
C ALA A 84 -18.50 7.13 -12.98
N VAL A 85 -17.24 6.70 -13.09
CA VAL A 85 -16.15 7.54 -13.59
C VAL A 85 -16.38 7.94 -15.05
N VAL A 86 -16.71 6.98 -15.93
CA VAL A 86 -16.98 7.28 -17.35
C VAL A 86 -18.16 8.25 -17.49
N SER A 87 -19.21 8.06 -16.67
CA SER A 87 -20.40 8.93 -16.67
C SER A 87 -20.08 10.36 -16.18
N LEU A 88 -19.21 10.51 -15.17
CA LEU A 88 -18.77 11.82 -14.68
C LEU A 88 -17.93 12.60 -15.70
N GLY A 89 -17.23 11.88 -16.59
CA GLY A 89 -16.53 12.49 -17.73
C GLY A 89 -17.46 13.12 -18.76
N GLY A 90 -18.74 12.73 -18.79
CA GLY A 90 -19.75 13.19 -19.75
C GLY A 90 -20.63 14.34 -19.27
N ASP A 91 -20.92 14.43 -17.96
CA ASP A 91 -21.80 15.47 -17.40
C ASP A 91 -21.37 15.89 -15.98
N LYS A 92 -21.53 17.20 -15.68
CA LYS A 92 -21.30 17.75 -14.34
C LYS A 92 -22.53 17.50 -13.46
N ASP A 93 -22.60 16.30 -12.88
CA ASP A 93 -23.63 15.93 -11.92
C ASP A 93 -23.06 15.84 -10.49
N ASP A 94 -23.48 16.79 -9.63
CA ASP A 94 -23.10 16.84 -8.22
C ASP A 94 -23.60 15.62 -7.43
N ALA A 95 -24.74 15.04 -7.82
CA ALA A 95 -25.27 13.82 -7.19
C ALA A 95 -24.40 12.61 -7.56
N LEU A 96 -23.97 12.50 -8.82
CA LEU A 96 -23.03 11.48 -9.28
C LEU A 96 -21.66 11.63 -8.60
N SER A 97 -21.16 12.85 -8.45
CA SER A 97 -19.90 13.13 -7.73
C SER A 97 -19.98 12.68 -6.26
N LYS A 98 -21.11 12.92 -5.59
CA LYS A 98 -21.34 12.47 -4.21
C LYS A 98 -21.43 10.94 -4.10
N ALA A 99 -22.16 10.29 -5.01
CA ALA A 99 -22.26 8.83 -5.07
C ALA A 99 -20.87 8.19 -5.32
N LEU A 100 -20.08 8.78 -6.22
CA LEU A 100 -18.72 8.34 -6.50
C LEU A 100 -17.78 8.47 -5.30
N GLY A 101 -17.94 9.52 -4.49
CA GLY A 101 -17.21 9.65 -3.23
C GLY A 101 -17.55 8.53 -2.23
N GLN A 102 -18.80 8.08 -2.17
CA GLN A 102 -19.19 6.95 -1.32
C GLN A 102 -18.62 5.62 -1.84
N LEU A 103 -18.68 5.40 -3.15
CA LEU A 103 -18.07 4.23 -3.79
C LEU A 103 -16.55 4.19 -3.59
N GLN A 104 -15.87 5.34 -3.70
CA GLN A 104 -14.44 5.46 -3.42
C GLN A 104 -14.11 5.10 -1.96
N CYS A 105 -14.89 5.57 -1.00
CA CYS A 105 -14.69 5.21 0.41
C CYS A 105 -14.87 3.70 0.65
N ALA A 106 -15.89 3.09 0.04
CA ALA A 106 -16.12 1.64 0.13
C ALA A 106 -14.98 0.84 -0.51
N TRP A 107 -14.53 1.29 -1.69
CA TRP A 107 -13.38 0.74 -2.39
C TRP A 107 -12.12 0.75 -1.52
N ASP A 108 -11.75 1.92 -1.01
CA ASP A 108 -10.54 2.10 -0.19
C ASP A 108 -10.60 1.27 1.08
N TYR A 109 -11.78 1.15 1.69
CA TYR A 109 -12.00 0.25 2.82
C TYR A 109 -11.71 -1.21 2.46
N HIS A 110 -12.24 -1.72 1.34
CA HIS A 110 -12.03 -3.11 0.96
C HIS A 110 -10.59 -3.39 0.51
N VAL A 111 -9.98 -2.49 -0.26
CA VAL A 111 -8.56 -2.57 -0.63
C VAL A 111 -7.68 -2.61 0.63
N HIS A 112 -7.92 -1.74 1.60
CA HIS A 112 -7.16 -1.69 2.84
C HIS A 112 -7.27 -2.98 3.65
N ASN A 113 -8.48 -3.53 3.80
CA ASN A 113 -8.68 -4.76 4.55
C ASN A 113 -8.22 -6.02 3.79
N LEU A 114 -8.21 -6.00 2.46
CA LEU A 114 -7.56 -7.00 1.64
C LEU A 114 -6.05 -7.02 1.95
N PHE A 115 -5.38 -5.87 1.93
CA PHE A 115 -3.96 -5.78 2.28
C PHE A 115 -3.66 -6.24 3.70
N LYS A 116 -4.50 -5.89 4.68
CA LYS A 116 -4.35 -6.41 6.05
C LYS A 116 -4.44 -7.93 6.10
N SER A 117 -5.39 -8.51 5.37
CA SER A 117 -5.55 -9.97 5.31
C SER A 117 -4.31 -10.63 4.69
N LEU A 118 -3.77 -10.05 3.62
CA LEU A 118 -2.51 -10.51 3.02
C LEU A 118 -1.34 -10.46 4.01
N LEU A 119 -1.20 -9.37 4.77
CA LEU A 119 -0.13 -9.23 5.77
C LEU A 119 -0.26 -10.28 6.89
N LEU A 120 -1.46 -10.55 7.37
CA LEU A 120 -1.71 -11.57 8.40
C LEU A 120 -1.35 -12.99 7.92
N MET A 121 -1.49 -13.26 6.62
CA MET A 121 -1.17 -14.55 6.01
C MET A 121 0.31 -14.68 5.65
N THR A 122 1.07 -13.60 5.73
CA THR A 122 2.48 -13.56 5.31
C THR A 122 3.38 -13.80 6.51
N ASP A 123 4.35 -14.69 6.37
CA ASP A 123 5.41 -14.85 7.36
C ASP A 123 6.19 -13.53 7.54
N HIS A 124 6.34 -13.09 8.78
CA HIS A 124 6.92 -11.78 9.08
C HIS A 124 8.41 -11.73 8.73
N GLU A 125 9.17 -12.82 8.93
CA GLU A 125 10.59 -12.86 8.56
C GLU A 125 10.77 -12.76 7.05
N ALA A 126 9.97 -13.52 6.28
CA ALA A 126 9.92 -13.45 4.83
C ALA A 126 9.55 -12.04 4.36
N PHE A 127 8.53 -11.41 4.98
CA PHE A 127 8.13 -10.05 4.69
C PHE A 127 9.29 -9.06 4.87
N PHE A 128 9.95 -9.06 6.04
CA PHE A 128 11.04 -8.13 6.31
C PHE A 128 12.28 -8.40 5.44
N SER A 129 12.57 -9.65 5.11
CA SER A 129 13.64 -10.02 4.18
C SER A 129 13.40 -9.48 2.77
N CYS A 130 12.18 -9.64 2.26
CA CYS A 130 11.76 -9.08 0.97
C CYS A 130 11.78 -7.55 0.99
N LEU A 131 11.31 -6.92 2.08
CA LEU A 131 11.31 -5.47 2.24
C LEU A 131 12.74 -4.91 2.28
N ASP A 132 13.65 -5.50 3.05
CA ASP A 132 15.06 -5.08 3.13
C ASP A 132 15.74 -5.20 1.76
N SER A 133 15.51 -6.30 1.04
CA SER A 133 16.03 -6.50 -0.32
C SER A 133 15.51 -5.46 -1.31
N SER A 134 14.21 -5.15 -1.24
CA SER A 134 13.59 -4.11 -2.07
C SER A 134 14.17 -2.72 -1.79
N ILE A 135 14.36 -2.37 -0.51
CA ILE A 135 14.93 -1.08 -0.11
C ILE A 135 16.41 -1.00 -0.53
N LYS A 136 17.19 -2.08 -0.39
CA LYS A 136 18.58 -2.15 -0.88
C LYS A 136 18.65 -1.87 -2.37
N SER A 137 17.76 -2.47 -3.16
CA SER A 137 17.69 -2.22 -4.60
C SER A 137 17.44 -0.74 -4.90
N SER A 138 16.47 -0.11 -4.21
CA SER A 138 16.22 1.33 -4.38
C SER A 138 17.40 2.20 -3.93
N ILE A 139 18.09 1.83 -2.85
CA ILE A 139 19.32 2.52 -2.41
C ILE A 139 20.43 2.42 -3.47
N ALA A 140 20.56 1.28 -4.14
CA ALA A 140 21.54 1.12 -5.22
C ALA A 140 21.22 2.06 -6.39
N VAL A 141 19.94 2.16 -6.78
CA VAL A 141 19.49 3.10 -7.83
C VAL A 141 19.75 4.56 -7.41
N LEU A 142 19.50 4.92 -6.15
CA LEU A 142 19.82 6.27 -5.64
C LEU A 142 21.33 6.55 -5.61
N ALA A 143 22.16 5.53 -5.40
CA ALA A 143 23.61 5.66 -5.34
C ALA A 143 24.26 5.82 -6.72
N ASP A 144 23.62 5.33 -7.78
CA ASP A 144 24.07 5.50 -9.17
C ASP A 144 24.07 6.97 -9.61
N GLY A 145 23.20 7.80 -9.01
CA GLY A 145 23.21 9.26 -9.19
C GLY A 145 22.78 9.73 -10.57
N SER A 146 22.30 8.83 -11.44
CA SER A 146 21.83 9.12 -12.80
C SER A 146 20.38 9.59 -12.88
N LEU A 147 19.69 9.67 -11.74
CA LEU A 147 18.28 10.05 -11.69
C LEU A 147 18.11 11.57 -11.86
N ASP A 148 17.15 11.93 -12.70
CA ASP A 148 16.56 13.27 -12.71
C ASP A 148 15.65 13.47 -11.47
N GLU A 149 15.11 14.68 -11.30
CA GLU A 149 14.24 14.99 -10.17
C GLU A 149 12.99 14.10 -10.12
N SER A 150 12.45 13.74 -11.29
CA SER A 150 11.25 12.90 -11.40
C SER A 150 11.53 11.44 -11.00
N GLY A 151 12.64 10.87 -11.49
CA GLY A 151 13.12 9.55 -11.12
C GLY A 151 13.47 9.46 -9.64
N LEU A 152 14.09 10.51 -9.09
CA LEU A 152 14.38 10.60 -7.66
C LEU A 152 13.10 10.60 -6.81
N ALA A 153 12.13 11.45 -7.15
CA ALA A 153 10.86 11.52 -6.44
C ALA A 153 10.11 10.18 -6.51
N SER A 154 10.16 9.51 -7.67
CA SER A 154 9.60 8.17 -7.86
C SER A 154 10.25 7.14 -6.94
N VAL A 155 11.58 7.03 -6.94
CA VAL A 155 12.31 6.02 -6.14
C VAL A 155 12.13 6.28 -4.64
N THR A 156 12.24 7.53 -4.19
CA THR A 156 12.06 7.88 -2.76
C THR A 156 10.62 7.70 -2.30
N GLY A 157 9.64 8.05 -3.15
CA GLY A 157 8.22 7.80 -2.90
C GLY A 157 7.90 6.32 -2.79
N ASP A 158 8.53 5.49 -3.63
CA ASP A 158 8.38 4.03 -3.59
C ASP A 158 8.98 3.42 -2.32
N VAL A 159 10.17 3.83 -1.90
CA VAL A 159 10.74 3.41 -0.61
C VAL A 159 9.81 3.81 0.53
N ALA A 160 9.35 5.06 0.55
CA ALA A 160 8.46 5.55 1.59
C ALA A 160 7.12 4.79 1.62
N SER A 161 6.58 4.40 0.46
CA SER A 161 5.36 3.61 0.34
C SER A 161 5.53 2.20 0.89
N ARG A 162 6.60 1.48 0.50
CA ARG A 162 6.85 0.08 0.92
C ARG A 162 7.07 -0.03 2.42
N VAL A 163 7.72 0.98 3.01
CA VAL A 163 8.03 1.03 4.44
C VAL A 163 6.79 1.25 5.32
N GLY A 164 5.73 1.85 4.78
CA GLY A 164 4.46 1.98 5.51
C GLY A 164 3.92 0.62 5.97
N SER A 165 4.06 -0.40 5.14
CA SER A 165 3.58 -1.76 5.43
C SER A 165 4.31 -2.44 6.59
N ALA A 166 5.53 -2.02 6.94
CA ALA A 166 6.23 -2.55 8.12
C ALA A 166 5.60 -2.08 9.44
N ALA A 167 5.10 -0.84 9.49
CA ALA A 167 4.35 -0.33 10.64
C ALA A 167 2.98 -1.04 10.75
N ASP A 168 2.32 -1.26 9.62
CA ASP A 168 1.05 -1.99 9.57
C ASP A 168 1.22 -3.44 10.05
N LEU A 169 2.27 -4.14 9.59
CA LEU A 169 2.57 -5.50 10.04
C LEU A 169 2.86 -5.57 11.54
N ALA A 170 3.64 -4.61 12.07
CA ALA A 170 3.89 -4.54 13.50
C ALA A 170 2.59 -4.37 14.30
N ALA A 171 1.68 -3.49 13.87
CA ALA A 171 0.38 -3.31 14.51
C ALA A 171 -0.52 -4.55 14.41
N LEU A 172 -0.54 -5.21 13.25
CA LEU A 172 -1.34 -6.43 13.02
C LEU A 172 -0.86 -7.61 13.84
N SER A 173 0.45 -7.71 14.12
CA SER A 173 1.05 -8.79 14.91
C SER A 173 0.55 -8.83 16.37
N PHE A 174 -0.08 -7.75 16.84
CA PHE A 174 -0.65 -7.66 18.19
C PHE A 174 -2.19 -7.64 18.21
N GLU A 175 -2.85 -7.92 17.07
CA GLU A 175 -4.31 -8.12 16.97
C GLU A 175 -5.18 -7.04 17.65
N GLY A 176 -4.75 -5.78 17.64
CA GLY A 176 -5.49 -4.66 18.26
C GLY A 176 -5.18 -4.43 19.74
N LYS A 177 -4.20 -5.13 20.31
CA LYS A 177 -3.57 -4.76 21.59
C LYS A 177 -2.59 -3.60 21.37
N SER A 178 -2.29 -2.87 22.44
CA SER A 178 -1.23 -1.87 22.42
C SER A 178 0.11 -2.52 22.06
N LEU A 179 0.88 -1.86 21.21
CA LEU A 179 2.25 -2.25 20.94
C LEU A 179 3.09 -2.14 22.21
N PRO A 180 4.05 -3.04 22.45
CA PRO A 180 5.06 -2.83 23.48
C PRO A 180 5.81 -1.51 23.26
N ASP A 181 6.13 -0.78 24.33
CA ASP A 181 6.71 0.57 24.27
C ASP A 181 7.95 0.67 23.36
N SER A 182 8.83 -0.35 23.41
CA SER A 182 10.04 -0.39 22.61
C SER A 182 9.75 -0.55 21.11
N LEU A 183 8.77 -1.37 20.75
CA LEU A 183 8.31 -1.56 19.38
C LEU A 183 7.53 -0.33 18.89
N GLN A 184 6.69 0.26 19.73
CA GLN A 184 6.00 1.51 19.41
C GLN A 184 6.99 2.62 19.08
N THR A 185 8.02 2.81 19.92
CA THR A 185 9.09 3.79 19.68
C THR A 185 9.82 3.52 18.36
N ALA A 186 10.10 2.25 18.04
CA ALA A 186 10.72 1.88 16.77
C ALA A 186 9.84 2.22 15.55
N VAL A 187 8.52 1.96 15.65
CA VAL A 187 7.53 2.31 14.63
C VAL A 187 7.41 3.83 14.47
N GLU A 188 7.37 4.59 15.56
CA GLU A 188 7.32 6.05 15.51
C GLU A 188 8.55 6.63 14.80
N HIS A 189 9.76 6.17 15.15
CA HIS A 189 10.98 6.56 14.45
C HIS A 189 10.95 6.19 12.97
N LEU A 190 10.41 5.03 12.61
CA LEU A 190 10.24 4.61 11.23
C LEU A 190 9.33 5.57 10.46
N LEU A 191 8.19 5.95 11.04
CA LEU A 191 7.22 6.87 10.42
C LEU A 191 7.80 8.27 10.24
N VAL A 192 8.57 8.77 11.22
CA VAL A 192 9.31 10.04 11.11
C VAL A 192 10.34 9.98 9.98
N ALA A 193 11.15 8.91 9.92
CA ALA A 193 12.15 8.74 8.87
C ALA A 193 11.52 8.63 7.48
N ARG A 194 10.40 7.90 7.36
CA ARG A 194 9.60 7.77 6.14
C ARG A 194 9.07 9.13 5.66
N ASN A 195 8.49 9.92 6.57
CA ASN A 195 7.95 11.23 6.22
C ASN A 195 9.05 12.21 5.82
N ALA A 196 10.20 12.17 6.50
CA ALA A 196 11.38 12.95 6.11
C ALA A 196 11.87 12.59 4.70
N LEU A 197 11.86 11.30 4.33
CA LEU A 197 12.28 10.85 3.00
C LEU A 197 11.41 11.45 1.87
N LYS A 198 10.10 11.60 2.08
CA LYS A 198 9.17 12.15 1.07
C LYS A 198 9.45 13.61 0.69
N SER A 199 10.01 14.39 1.61
CA SER A 199 10.31 15.81 1.42
C SER A 199 11.82 16.09 1.32
N THR A 200 12.62 15.05 1.05
CA THR A 200 14.07 15.15 1.07
C THR A 200 14.63 15.74 -0.24
N PRO A 201 15.51 16.75 -0.16
CA PRO A 201 16.28 17.21 -1.32
C PRO A 201 17.22 16.14 -1.89
N ALA A 202 17.54 16.23 -3.18
CA ALA A 202 18.31 15.22 -3.91
C ALA A 202 19.64 14.83 -3.26
N ASP A 203 20.40 15.81 -2.78
CA ASP A 203 21.70 15.62 -2.13
C ASP A 203 21.63 14.78 -0.84
N LYS A 204 20.45 14.65 -0.24
CA LYS A 204 20.23 13.93 1.03
C LYS A 204 19.42 12.64 0.88
N ALA A 205 18.85 12.38 -0.30
CA ALA A 205 17.94 11.25 -0.53
C ALA A 205 18.57 9.90 -0.20
N LEU A 206 19.79 9.65 -0.68
CA LEU A 206 20.52 8.42 -0.40
C LEU A 206 20.75 8.20 1.10
N LYS A 207 21.18 9.25 1.81
CA LYS A 207 21.42 9.17 3.27
C LYS A 207 20.12 8.88 4.01
N ARG A 208 19.02 9.54 3.63
CA ARG A 208 17.71 9.34 4.27
C ARG A 208 17.13 7.96 3.98
N ALA A 209 17.29 7.43 2.78
CA ALA A 209 16.89 6.06 2.44
C ALA A 209 17.64 5.01 3.28
N LYS A 210 18.95 5.21 3.52
CA LYS A 210 19.75 4.37 4.43
C LYS A 210 19.25 4.43 5.88
N VAL A 211 18.86 5.61 6.36
CA VAL A 211 18.25 5.77 7.71
C VAL A 211 16.94 5.00 7.80
N VAL A 212 16.06 5.14 6.80
CA VAL A 212 14.79 4.42 6.72
C VAL A 212 15.00 2.91 6.79
N ARG A 213 15.96 2.38 6.02
CA ARG A 213 16.34 0.96 6.08
C ARG A 213 16.77 0.53 7.49
N GLY A 214 17.58 1.34 8.17
CA GLY A 214 17.99 1.09 9.55
C GLY A 214 16.80 1.03 10.52
N CYS A 215 15.82 1.94 10.36
CA CYS A 215 14.59 1.92 11.15
C CYS A 215 13.74 0.66 10.87
N VAL A 216 13.63 0.21 9.61
CA VAL A 216 12.93 -1.05 9.28
C VAL A 216 13.57 -2.23 10.01
N LYS A 217 14.91 -2.32 9.97
CA LYS A 217 15.64 -3.37 10.67
C LYS A 217 15.37 -3.34 12.17
N ARG A 218 15.32 -2.14 12.77
CA ARG A 218 15.02 -1.97 14.19
C ARG A 218 13.61 -2.45 14.55
N VAL A 219 12.61 -2.15 13.71
CA VAL A 219 11.23 -2.65 13.90
C VAL A 219 11.21 -4.17 13.83
N GLN A 220 11.90 -4.79 12.86
CA GLN A 220 12.01 -6.24 12.76
C GLN A 220 12.63 -6.86 14.02
N GLU A 221 13.77 -6.32 14.47
CA GLU A 221 14.47 -6.80 15.67
C GLU A 221 13.57 -6.75 16.92
N GLU A 222 12.88 -5.62 17.14
CA GLU A 222 11.96 -5.47 18.27
C GLU A 222 10.73 -6.38 18.14
N LEU A 223 10.17 -6.52 16.94
CA LEU A 223 9.04 -7.42 16.70
C LEU A 223 9.40 -8.86 17.06
N ASN A 224 10.55 -9.36 16.59
CA ASN A 224 11.01 -10.73 16.85
C ASN A 224 11.18 -10.98 18.36
N VAL A 225 11.82 -10.06 19.09
CA VAL A 225 11.98 -10.16 20.55
C VAL A 225 10.63 -10.35 21.26
N HIS A 226 9.61 -9.58 20.88
CA HIS A 226 8.31 -9.66 21.51
C HIS A 226 7.52 -10.91 21.09
N LEU A 227 7.59 -11.33 19.83
CA LEU A 227 6.94 -12.56 19.37
C LEU A 227 7.55 -13.81 20.01
N GLU A 228 8.88 -13.86 20.15
CA GLU A 228 9.57 -14.94 20.87
C GLU A 228 9.14 -14.99 22.34
N SER A 229 9.03 -13.85 23.02
CA SER A 229 8.60 -13.78 24.42
C SER A 229 7.17 -14.30 24.66
N VAL A 230 6.26 -14.09 23.69
CA VAL A 230 4.88 -14.58 23.71
C VAL A 230 4.82 -16.11 23.49
N SER A 231 5.72 -16.64 22.64
CA SER A 231 5.82 -18.09 22.41
C SER A 231 6.34 -18.86 23.65
N VAL A 232 7.26 -18.26 24.42
CA VAL A 232 7.81 -18.89 25.64
C VAL A 232 6.81 -18.90 26.79
N THR A 233 6.03 -17.82 26.94
CA THR A 233 5.02 -17.72 28.00
C THR A 233 3.81 -18.64 27.77
N SER A 234 3.41 -18.87 26.53
CA SER A 234 2.34 -19.82 26.17
C SER A 234 2.75 -21.28 26.35
N SER A 235 4.00 -21.65 26.04
CA SER A 235 4.55 -22.99 26.26
C SER A 235 4.74 -23.35 27.76
N SER A 236 5.12 -22.37 28.57
CA SER A 236 5.29 -22.53 30.03
C SER A 236 3.97 -22.78 30.78
N CYS A 237 2.84 -22.28 30.26
CA CYS A 237 1.52 -22.55 30.82
C CYS A 237 0.95 -23.92 30.39
N ALA A 238 1.33 -24.43 29.20
CA ALA A 238 0.85 -25.72 28.70
C ALA A 238 1.55 -26.94 29.36
N SER A 239 2.72 -26.74 29.97
CA SER A 239 3.50 -27.80 30.65
C SER A 239 3.14 -28.02 32.12
N LYS A 240 2.11 -27.33 32.64
CA LYS A 240 1.63 -27.46 34.04
C LYS A 240 0.28 -28.17 34.19
N HIS A 241 -0.19 -28.89 33.18
CA HIS A 241 -1.38 -29.71 33.25
C HIS A 241 -1.08 -31.19 33.01
#